data_AF-A0AAD5AWH2-F1
#
_entry.id   AF-A0AAD5AWH2-F1
#
_cell.length_a   1.000
_cell.length_b   1.000
_cell.length_c   1.000
_cell.angle_alpha   90.00
_cell.angle_beta   90.00
_cell.angle_gamma   90.00
#
_symmetry.space_group_name_H-M   'P 1'
#
loop_
_entity.id
_entity.type
_entity.pdbx_description
1 polymer ?
#
loop_
_entity_poly.entity_id
_entity_poly.type
_entity_poly.pdbx_seq_one_letter_code
_entity_poly.pdbx_strand_id
1 'polypeptide(L)'
;MVLIVHESPCAVSKVWYKVSVCSKVWCKVSVCSKVWCKVSVCSKVWCKVSVCSKVWCKVSVCSKVWCKVSVCSKVWCKVSVCSKVWCKVSVCSKVWCKVSVCSKVWCKVSVCSKVWCKVSVCSKVWCKVSVCSKVWCKVSVCSKVWCKVSVCSKVWCKVSVCSKVWCKVSVCSKVWCKVSVCSKVWCKVSVCSKVWCKVSVCSKVWCKVSVCSKVWCKVSVCSKVWCKVSVCSKVWCKVSVCSKVWCKVSVCSKVWCKVSVCSKVWYKVSVCSKVWCKVSLCSKVWYKVSVCGMVWYKKIYI
;
A
#
# COMPACT_ATOMS: atom_id res chain seq x y z
N MET A 1 3.89 -10.62 37.36
CA MET A 1 5.31 -10.73 36.94
C MET A 1 5.63 -9.81 35.76
N VAL A 2 6.54 -8.86 35.96
CA VAL A 2 7.18 -8.05 34.89
C VAL A 2 8.50 -8.73 34.56
N LEU A 3 8.71 -9.10 33.30
CA LEU A 3 10.00 -9.60 32.83
C LEU A 3 10.79 -8.44 32.21
N ILE A 4 11.82 -7.98 32.93
CA ILE A 4 12.83 -7.07 32.41
C ILE A 4 14.00 -7.95 31.97
N VAL A 5 14.21 -8.07 30.66
CA VAL A 5 15.40 -8.74 30.13
C VAL A 5 16.48 -7.67 30.00
N HIS A 6 17.53 -7.83 30.81
CA HIS A 6 18.64 -6.91 31.07
C HIS A 6 19.16 -6.14 29.85
N GLU A 7 19.57 -4.90 30.12
CA GLU A 7 20.44 -4.10 29.25
C GLU A 7 21.79 -4.82 29.14
N SER A 8 22.09 -5.42 27.99
CA SER A 8 23.46 -5.86 27.70
C SER A 8 24.19 -4.71 27.01
N PRO A 9 25.10 -3.98 27.70
CA PRO A 9 25.99 -3.02 27.05
C PRO A 9 26.97 -3.71 26.09
N CYS A 10 27.27 -5.00 26.31
CA CYS A 10 28.21 -5.79 25.53
C CYS A 10 27.59 -6.51 24.31
N ALA A 11 28.42 -6.92 23.35
CA ALA A 11 28.03 -7.73 22.21
C ALA A 11 27.68 -9.16 22.65
N VAL A 12 26.39 -9.52 22.59
CA VAL A 12 25.94 -10.87 22.95
C VAL A 12 25.71 -11.71 21.70
N SER A 13 26.22 -12.94 21.65
CA SER A 13 26.04 -13.78 20.46
C SER A 13 24.54 -14.06 20.22
N LYS A 14 23.76 -14.46 21.22
CA LYS A 14 22.35 -14.82 21.07
C LYS A 14 21.53 -14.40 22.29
N VAL A 15 20.34 -13.85 22.06
CA VAL A 15 19.34 -13.54 23.10
C VAL A 15 18.07 -14.33 22.81
N TRP A 16 17.64 -15.18 23.74
CA TRP A 16 16.45 -16.02 23.61
C TRP A 16 15.54 -15.85 24.82
N TYR A 17 14.24 -15.63 24.56
CA TYR A 17 13.24 -15.58 25.60
C TYR A 17 11.94 -16.21 25.15
N LYS A 18 11.41 -17.08 26.03
CA LYS A 18 10.13 -17.75 25.88
C LYS A 18 9.31 -17.42 27.13
N VAL A 19 8.26 -16.64 26.95
CA VAL A 19 7.41 -16.17 28.05
C VAL A 19 5.99 -16.67 27.81
N SER A 20 5.46 -17.44 28.76
CA SER A 20 4.11 -17.98 28.68
C SER A 20 3.08 -16.92 29.06
N VAL A 21 3.11 -16.41 30.29
CA VAL A 21 2.19 -15.39 30.79
C VAL A 21 2.98 -14.35 31.57
N CYS A 22 2.77 -13.06 31.28
CA CYS A 22 3.37 -11.97 32.04
C CYS A 22 2.57 -10.68 31.90
N SER A 23 2.77 -9.72 32.79
CA SER A 23 2.15 -8.41 32.63
C SER A 23 2.90 -7.59 31.59
N LYS A 24 4.23 -7.51 31.65
CA LYS A 24 5.05 -6.71 30.73
C LYS A 24 6.34 -7.45 30.38
N VAL A 25 6.78 -7.33 29.12
CA VAL A 25 8.11 -7.74 28.65
C VAL A 25 8.85 -6.52 28.14
N TRP A 26 10.03 -6.27 28.69
CA TRP A 26 10.95 -5.23 28.22
C TRP A 26 12.27 -5.87 27.82
N CYS A 27 12.69 -5.62 26.59
CA CYS A 27 13.93 -6.15 26.03
C CYS A 27 14.67 -5.01 25.34
N LYS A 28 15.84 -4.64 25.86
CA LYS A 28 16.73 -3.63 25.28
C LYS A 28 18.07 -4.28 24.99
N VAL A 29 18.41 -4.41 23.71
CA VAL A 29 19.65 -5.05 23.25
C VAL A 29 20.46 -4.06 22.43
N SER A 30 21.70 -3.83 22.83
CA SER A 30 22.62 -2.93 22.13
C SER A 30 23.20 -3.59 20.90
N VAL A 31 24.00 -4.64 21.07
CA VAL A 31 24.65 -5.36 19.95
C VAL A 31 24.46 -6.87 20.15
N CYS A 32 23.97 -7.57 19.13
CA CYS A 32 23.90 -9.02 19.18
C CYS A 32 23.87 -9.71 17.81
N SER A 33 24.18 -11.00 17.73
CA SER A 33 23.97 -11.71 16.45
C SER A 33 22.49 -12.01 16.21
N LYS A 34 21.76 -12.53 17.21
CA LYS A 34 20.36 -12.99 17.04
C LYS A 34 19.51 -12.66 18.27
N VAL A 35 18.29 -12.17 18.05
CA VAL A 35 17.25 -12.01 19.08
C VAL A 35 16.05 -12.88 18.75
N TRP A 36 15.63 -13.73 19.68
CA TRP A 36 14.45 -14.58 19.58
C TRP A 36 13.51 -14.34 20.75
N CYS A 37 12.32 -13.85 20.41
CA CYS A 37 11.25 -13.50 21.32
C CYS A 37 10.02 -14.35 21.03
N LYS A 38 9.59 -15.17 21.99
CA LYS A 38 8.30 -15.85 21.95
C LYS A 38 7.50 -15.48 23.19
N VAL A 39 6.39 -14.78 23.00
CA VAL A 39 5.47 -14.38 24.07
C VAL A 39 4.09 -14.94 23.77
N SER A 40 3.54 -15.77 24.66
CA SER A 40 2.20 -16.32 24.48
C SER A 40 1.14 -15.30 24.89
N VAL A 41 1.11 -14.87 26.16
CA VAL A 41 0.13 -13.89 26.66
C VAL A 41 0.84 -12.78 27.43
N CYS A 42 0.59 -11.52 27.05
CA CYS A 42 1.17 -10.38 27.76
C CYS A 42 0.34 -9.11 27.65
N SER A 43 0.32 -8.22 28.65
CA SER A 43 -0.29 -6.90 28.44
C SER A 43 0.55 -6.05 27.49
N LYS A 44 1.88 -5.97 27.64
CA LYS A 44 2.75 -5.07 26.86
C LYS A 44 4.09 -5.72 26.53
N VAL A 45 4.47 -5.72 25.26
CA VAL A 45 5.80 -6.15 24.80
C VAL A 45 6.55 -4.95 24.22
N TRP A 46 7.74 -4.67 24.75
CA TRP A 46 8.64 -3.62 24.29
C TRP A 46 9.99 -4.23 23.92
N CYS A 47 10.38 -4.10 22.65
CA CYS A 47 11.66 -4.60 22.16
C CYS A 47 12.39 -3.47 21.44
N LYS A 48 13.56 -3.08 21.95
CA LYS A 48 14.47 -2.11 21.35
C LYS A 48 15.79 -2.82 21.04
N VAL A 49 16.15 -2.89 19.76
CA VAL A 49 17.40 -3.51 19.30
C VAL A 49 18.19 -2.46 18.50
N SER A 50 19.42 -2.15 18.91
CA SER A 50 20.26 -1.19 18.18
C SER A 50 20.91 -1.85 16.97
N VAL A 51 21.73 -2.88 17.15
CA VAL A 51 22.43 -3.58 16.07
C VAL A 51 22.23 -5.09 16.19
N CYS A 52 21.73 -5.74 15.15
CA CYS A 52 21.57 -7.19 15.14
C CYS A 52 21.61 -7.85 13.76
N SER A 53 22.10 -9.08 13.60
CA SER A 53 21.93 -9.77 12.30
C SER A 53 20.46 -10.19 12.06
N LYS A 54 19.77 -10.71 13.09
CA LYS A 54 18.40 -11.26 12.96
C LYS A 54 17.56 -11.02 14.21
N VAL A 55 16.38 -10.43 14.03
CA VAL A 55 15.36 -10.28 15.10
C VAL A 55 14.12 -11.09 14.74
N TRP A 56 13.72 -12.00 15.62
CA TRP A 56 12.51 -12.81 15.51
C TRP A 56 11.59 -12.55 16.71
N CYS A 57 10.38 -12.07 16.46
CA CYS A 57 9.39 -11.78 17.48
C CYS A 57 8.06 -12.44 17.13
N LYS A 58 7.62 -13.36 17.99
CA LYS A 58 6.32 -14.03 17.91
C LYS A 58 5.52 -13.72 19.16
N VAL A 59 4.41 -13.01 18.99
CA VAL A 59 3.46 -12.67 20.06
C VAL A 59 2.11 -13.28 19.74
N SER A 60 1.58 -14.15 20.60
CA SER A 60 0.25 -14.74 20.37
C SER A 60 -0.86 -13.77 20.75
N VAL A 61 -0.95 -13.37 22.02
CA VAL A 61 -2.00 -12.46 22.51
C VAL A 61 -1.36 -11.32 23.30
N CYS A 62 -1.61 -10.08 22.89
CA CYS A 62 -1.10 -8.93 23.64
C CYS A 62 -1.94 -7.66 23.52
N SER A 63 -1.98 -6.81 24.55
CA SER A 63 -2.62 -5.50 24.36
C SER A 63 -1.78 -4.60 23.43
N LYS A 64 -0.46 -4.51 23.62
CA LYS A 64 0.42 -3.60 22.88
C LYS A 64 1.78 -4.23 22.57
N VAL A 65 2.19 -4.19 21.31
CA VAL A 65 3.53 -4.61 20.87
C VAL A 65 4.28 -3.42 20.28
N TRP A 66 5.48 -3.15 20.79
CA TRP A 66 6.38 -2.14 20.27
C TRP A 66 7.73 -2.78 19.92
N CYS A 67 8.15 -2.63 18.68
CA CYS A 67 9.42 -3.14 18.17
C CYS A 67 10.16 -2.00 17.47
N LYS A 68 11.29 -1.59 18.03
CA LYS A 68 12.20 -0.60 17.44
C LYS A 68 13.53 -1.27 17.13
N VAL A 69 13.89 -1.33 15.85
CA VAL A 69 15.16 -1.89 15.38
C VAL A 69 15.93 -0.81 14.61
N SER A 70 17.15 -0.47 15.05
CA SER A 70 17.94 0.55 14.34
C SER A 70 18.62 -0.04 13.12
N VAL A 71 19.50 -1.03 13.28
CA VAL A 71 20.24 -1.67 12.17
C VAL A 71 20.09 -3.18 12.27
N CYS A 72 19.58 -3.82 11.21
CA CYS A 72 19.50 -5.28 11.20
C CYS A 72 19.51 -5.92 9.81
N SER A 73 20.07 -7.12 9.62
CA SER A 73 19.93 -7.80 8.32
C SER A 73 18.49 -8.29 8.08
N LYS A 74 17.83 -8.86 9.11
CA LYS A 74 16.46 -9.43 8.98
C LYS A 74 15.61 -9.20 10.23
N VAL A 75 14.43 -8.60 10.06
CA VAL A 75 13.43 -8.45 11.13
C VAL A 75 12.17 -9.23 10.78
N TRP A 76 11.71 -10.09 11.68
CA TRP A 76 10.51 -10.90 11.54
C TRP A 76 9.63 -10.68 12.76
N CYS A 77 8.41 -10.18 12.53
CA CYS A 77 7.42 -9.94 13.57
C CYS A 77 6.12 -10.66 13.18
N LYS A 78 5.67 -11.60 14.02
CA LYS A 78 4.41 -12.31 13.89
C LYS A 78 3.56 -12.02 15.13
N VAL A 79 2.41 -11.39 14.94
CA VAL A 79 1.45 -11.10 16.00
C VAL A 79 0.12 -11.76 15.65
N SER A 80 -0.41 -12.61 16.54
CA SER A 80 -1.71 -13.26 16.29
C SER A 80 -2.87 -12.32 16.63
N VAL A 81 -3.01 -11.91 17.89
CA VAL A 81 -4.09 -11.04 18.36
C VAL A 81 -3.50 -9.89 19.17
N CYS A 82 -3.80 -8.64 18.77
CA CYS A 82 -3.33 -7.49 19.54
C CYS A 82 -4.18 -6.24 19.39
N SER A 83 -4.27 -5.35 20.40
CA SER A 83 -4.94 -4.06 20.19
C SER A 83 -4.11 -3.11 19.31
N LYS A 84 -2.78 -3.06 19.53
CA LYS A 84 -1.88 -2.11 18.84
C LYS A 84 -0.51 -2.72 18.57
N VAL A 85 -0.07 -2.70 17.32
CA VAL A 85 1.29 -3.09 16.91
C VAL A 85 2.01 -1.88 16.33
N TRP A 86 3.19 -1.56 16.88
CA TRP A 86 4.10 -0.55 16.35
C TRP A 86 5.44 -1.20 16.00
N CYS A 87 5.86 -1.06 14.75
CA CYS A 87 7.15 -1.54 14.27
C CYS A 87 7.89 -0.39 13.58
N LYS A 88 9.04 0.02 14.13
CA LYS A 88 9.93 1.02 13.56
C LYS A 88 11.27 0.36 13.24
N VAL A 89 11.64 0.35 11.96
CA VAL A 89 12.93 -0.18 11.49
C VAL A 89 13.67 0.94 10.76
N SER A 90 14.89 1.28 11.20
CA SER A 90 15.66 2.34 10.52
C SER A 90 16.37 1.79 9.27
N VAL A 91 17.28 0.83 9.42
CA VAL A 91 18.05 0.24 8.31
C VAL A 91 17.94 -1.28 8.38
N CYS A 92 17.45 -1.91 7.30
CA CYS A 92 17.40 -3.37 7.27
C CYS A 92 17.44 -3.99 5.87
N SER A 93 18.02 -5.17 5.68
CA SER A 93 17.91 -5.83 4.37
C SER A 93 16.49 -6.36 4.12
N LYS A 94 15.84 -6.96 5.12
CA LYS A 94 14.49 -7.58 4.98
C LYS A 94 13.63 -7.38 6.24
N VAL A 95 12.44 -6.83 6.06
CA VAL A 95 11.42 -6.73 7.13
C VAL A 95 10.20 -7.56 6.77
N TRP A 96 9.81 -8.48 7.66
CA TRP A 96 8.57 -9.23 7.57
C TRP A 96 7.68 -8.97 8.77
N CYS A 97 6.46 -8.50 8.52
CA CYS A 97 5.45 -8.27 9.54
C CYS A 97 4.16 -9.01 9.16
N LYS A 98 3.72 -9.94 10.00
CA LYS A 98 2.47 -10.67 9.85
C LYS A 98 1.60 -10.40 11.09
N VAL A 99 0.45 -9.78 10.89
CA VAL A 99 -0.54 -9.53 11.95
C VAL A 99 -1.86 -10.20 11.58
N SER A 100 -2.41 -11.04 12.46
CA SER A 100 -3.66 -11.74 12.14
C SER A 100 -4.87 -10.86 12.50
N VAL A 101 -5.05 -10.50 13.76
CA VAL A 101 -6.16 -9.66 14.23
C VAL A 101 -5.61 -8.50 15.04
N CYS A 102 -5.88 -7.26 14.60
CA CYS A 102 -5.44 -6.10 15.38
C CYS A 102 -6.25 -4.83 15.15
N SER A 103 -6.56 -4.07 16.20
CA SER A 103 -7.25 -2.77 16.03
C SER A 103 -6.39 -1.77 15.22
N LYS A 104 -5.09 -1.66 15.52
CA LYS A 104 -4.18 -0.71 14.85
C LYS A 104 -2.79 -1.29 14.59
N VAL A 105 -2.35 -1.28 13.33
CA VAL A 105 -0.99 -1.65 12.93
C VAL A 105 -0.28 -0.45 12.33
N TRP A 106 0.92 -0.16 12.83
CA TRP A 106 1.80 0.90 12.36
C TRP A 106 3.17 0.33 12.06
N CYS A 107 3.60 0.48 10.81
CA CYS A 107 4.92 0.05 10.35
C CYS A 107 5.62 1.25 9.70
N LYS A 108 6.78 1.64 10.24
CA LYS A 108 7.65 2.67 9.68
C LYS A 108 9.01 2.04 9.36
N VAL A 109 9.39 2.05 8.09
CA VAL A 109 10.69 1.57 7.63
C VAL A 109 11.41 2.73 6.92
N SER A 110 12.61 3.10 7.37
CA SER A 110 13.36 4.18 6.71
C SER A 110 14.08 3.66 5.47
N VAL A 111 15.02 2.72 5.60
CA VAL A 111 15.80 2.18 4.49
C VAL A 111 15.75 0.66 4.53
N CYS A 112 15.29 0.02 3.45
CA CYS A 112 15.29 -1.43 3.40
C CYS A 112 15.34 -2.03 1.99
N SER A 113 15.96 -3.19 1.77
CA SER A 113 15.87 -3.81 0.44
C SER A 113 14.47 -4.39 0.17
N LYS A 114 13.84 -5.04 1.16
CA LYS A 114 12.52 -5.69 1.02
C LYS A 114 11.65 -5.53 2.26
N VAL A 115 10.46 -4.95 2.09
CA VAL A 115 9.44 -4.87 3.16
C VAL A 115 8.22 -5.68 2.77
N TRP A 116 7.79 -6.57 3.66
CA TRP A 116 6.61 -7.40 3.49
C TRP A 116 5.70 -7.26 4.71
N CYS A 117 4.47 -6.78 4.49
CA CYS A 117 3.46 -6.60 5.52
C CYS A 117 2.19 -7.36 5.12
N LYS A 118 1.77 -8.33 5.95
CA LYS A 118 0.52 -9.07 5.78
C LYS A 118 -0.37 -8.84 7.00
N VAL A 119 -1.56 -8.29 6.79
CA VAL A 119 -2.55 -8.06 7.84
C VAL A 119 -3.85 -8.77 7.45
N SER A 120 -4.37 -9.65 8.31
CA SER A 120 -5.63 -10.35 8.00
C SER A 120 -6.84 -9.47 8.34
N VAL A 121 -7.03 -9.09 9.59
CA VAL A 121 -8.18 -8.29 10.06
C VAL A 121 -7.69 -7.10 10.89
N CYS A 122 -8.12 -5.89 10.54
CA CYS A 122 -7.81 -4.71 11.32
C CYS A 122 -8.84 -3.58 11.28
N SER A 123 -8.78 -2.64 12.22
CA SER A 123 -9.49 -1.37 12.02
C SER A 123 -8.65 -0.39 11.20
N LYS A 124 -7.34 -0.28 11.49
CA LYS A 124 -6.43 0.68 10.82
C LYS A 124 -5.05 0.07 10.56
N VAL A 125 -4.54 0.21 9.33
CA VAL A 125 -3.16 -0.11 8.94
C VAL A 125 -2.47 1.12 8.39
N TRP A 126 -1.31 1.43 8.94
CA TRP A 126 -0.43 2.52 8.52
C TRP A 126 0.95 1.94 8.18
N CYS A 127 1.36 2.09 6.93
CA CYS A 127 2.66 1.66 6.44
C CYS A 127 3.37 2.85 5.78
N LYS A 128 4.50 3.27 6.35
CA LYS A 128 5.36 4.32 5.80
C LYS A 128 6.73 3.72 5.49
N VAL A 129 7.13 3.77 4.23
CA VAL A 129 8.45 3.33 3.76
C VAL A 129 9.15 4.50 3.08
N SER A 130 10.33 4.90 3.54
CA SER A 130 11.06 6.01 2.89
C SER A 130 11.79 5.53 1.65
N VAL A 131 12.76 4.61 1.78
CA VAL A 131 13.56 4.10 0.66
C VAL A 131 13.54 2.58 0.67
N CYS A 132 13.12 1.95 -0.42
CA CYS A 132 13.15 0.49 -0.50
C CYS A 132 13.24 -0.09 -1.91
N SER A 133 13.88 -1.23 -2.14
CA SER A 133 13.81 -1.86 -3.48
C SER A 133 12.43 -2.45 -3.76
N LYS A 134 11.81 -3.14 -2.78
CA LYS A 134 10.51 -3.81 -2.94
C LYS A 134 9.62 -3.69 -1.70
N VAL A 135 8.41 -3.17 -1.87
CA VAL A 135 7.38 -3.11 -0.82
C VAL A 135 6.18 -3.97 -1.20
N TRP A 136 5.80 -4.89 -0.32
CA TRP A 136 4.63 -5.77 -0.44
C TRP A 136 3.70 -5.55 0.75
N CYS A 137 2.48 -5.10 0.50
CA CYS A 137 1.44 -4.91 1.49
C CYS A 137 0.19 -5.70 1.09
N LYS A 138 -0.20 -6.68 1.90
CA LYS A 138 -1.44 -7.46 1.72
C LYS A 138 -2.32 -7.25 2.94
N VAL A 139 -3.51 -6.68 2.73
CA VAL A 139 -4.54 -6.51 3.76
C VAL A 139 -5.80 -7.26 3.34
N SER A 140 -6.33 -8.13 4.19
CA SER A 140 -7.53 -8.91 3.84
C SER A 140 -8.79 -8.10 4.15
N VAL A 141 -9.03 -7.75 5.42
CA VAL A 141 -10.18 -6.96 5.86
C VAL A 141 -9.68 -5.81 6.72
N CYS A 142 -10.03 -4.56 6.38
CA CYS A 142 -9.73 -3.44 7.26
C CYS A 142 -10.66 -2.24 7.12
N SER A 143 -10.90 -1.42 8.15
CA SER A 143 -11.67 -0.18 7.92
C SER A 143 -10.86 0.86 7.14
N LYS A 144 -9.58 1.03 7.45
CA LYS A 144 -8.70 2.04 6.81
C LYS A 144 -7.30 1.50 6.56
N VAL A 145 -6.79 1.67 5.33
CA VAL A 145 -5.41 1.34 4.95
C VAL A 145 -4.71 2.58 4.42
N TRP A 146 -3.56 2.93 5.00
CA TRP A 146 -2.70 4.02 4.59
C TRP A 146 -1.32 3.49 4.26
N CYS A 147 -0.90 3.65 3.01
CA CYS A 147 0.42 3.26 2.53
C CYS A 147 1.11 4.47 1.88
N LYS A 148 2.22 4.91 2.47
CA LYS A 148 3.07 5.99 1.93
C LYS A 148 4.45 5.41 1.63
N VAL A 149 4.87 5.48 0.37
CA VAL A 149 6.19 5.08 -0.09
C VAL A 149 6.87 6.29 -0.74
N SER A 150 8.04 6.71 -0.28
CA SER A 150 8.74 7.84 -0.90
C SER A 150 9.49 7.39 -2.16
N VAL A 151 10.48 6.50 -2.04
CA VAL A 151 11.31 6.03 -3.15
C VAL A 151 11.33 4.51 -3.16
N CYS A 152 10.93 3.88 -4.26
CA CYS A 152 11.00 2.42 -4.36
C CYS A 152 11.12 1.87 -5.77
N SER A 153 11.80 0.75 -6.02
CA SER A 153 11.77 0.15 -7.36
C SER A 153 10.40 -0.49 -7.67
N LYS A 154 9.80 -1.22 -6.70
CA LYS A 154 8.52 -1.92 -6.90
C LYS A 154 7.62 -1.85 -5.67
N VAL A 155 6.39 -1.36 -5.83
CA VAL A 155 5.35 -1.34 -4.79
C VAL A 155 4.18 -2.22 -5.18
N TRP A 156 3.81 -3.16 -4.31
CA TRP A 156 2.66 -4.05 -4.44
C TRP A 156 1.72 -3.86 -3.26
N CYS A 157 0.50 -3.42 -3.52
CA CYS A 157 -0.55 -3.24 -2.53
C CYS A 157 -1.78 -4.06 -2.95
N LYS A 158 -2.17 -5.05 -2.15
CA LYS A 158 -3.39 -5.83 -2.33
C LYS A 158 -4.29 -5.65 -1.12
N VAL A 159 -5.49 -5.12 -1.33
CA VAL A 159 -6.53 -4.97 -0.30
C VAL A 159 -7.77 -5.73 -0.75
N SER A 160 -8.30 -6.64 0.07
CA SER A 160 -9.47 -7.43 -0.33
C SER A 160 -10.76 -6.67 0.00
N VAL A 161 -11.01 -6.36 1.28
CA VAL A 161 -12.19 -5.62 1.73
C VAL A 161 -11.76 -4.46 2.61
N CYS A 162 -12.16 -3.23 2.26
CA CYS A 162 -11.86 -2.08 3.12
C CYS A 162 -12.81 -0.90 2.97
N SER A 163 -13.07 -0.10 4.01
CA SER A 163 -13.87 1.12 3.81
C SER A 163 -13.07 2.20 3.07
N LYS A 164 -11.79 2.40 3.40
CA LYS A 164 -10.94 3.45 2.80
C LYS A 164 -9.50 2.98 2.55
N VAL A 165 -9.03 3.08 1.31
CA VAL A 165 -7.63 2.81 0.93
C VAL A 165 -6.95 4.08 0.44
N TRP A 166 -5.81 4.42 1.03
CA TRP A 166 -4.96 5.55 0.65
C TRP A 166 -3.57 5.03 0.32
N CYS A 167 -3.15 5.20 -0.93
CA CYS A 167 -1.82 4.86 -1.41
C CYS A 167 -1.16 6.10 -2.00
N LYS A 168 -0.04 6.53 -1.42
CA LYS A 168 0.80 7.63 -1.93
C LYS A 168 2.19 7.09 -2.24
N VAL A 169 2.60 7.18 -3.50
CA VAL A 169 3.95 6.82 -3.96
C VAL A 169 4.60 8.05 -4.59
N SER A 170 5.77 8.50 -4.10
CA SER A 170 6.44 9.66 -4.70
C SER A 170 7.21 9.26 -5.96
N VAL A 171 8.20 8.36 -5.84
CA VAL A 171 9.06 7.93 -6.95
C VAL A 171 9.11 6.41 -6.98
N CYS A 172 8.75 5.80 -8.12
CA CYS A 172 8.85 4.35 -8.25
C CYS A 172 9.03 3.83 -9.67
N SER A 173 9.69 2.70 -9.91
CA SER A 173 9.69 2.12 -11.27
C SER A 173 8.35 1.45 -11.60
N LYS A 174 7.76 0.72 -10.65
CA LYS A 174 6.51 -0.04 -10.85
C LYS A 174 5.60 -0.01 -9.62
N VAL A 175 4.36 0.46 -9.79
CA VAL A 175 3.32 0.43 -8.74
C VAL A 175 2.18 -0.49 -9.17
N TRP A 176 1.82 -1.43 -8.31
CA TRP A 176 0.70 -2.34 -8.46
C TRP A 176 -0.26 -2.19 -7.28
N CYS A 177 -1.48 -1.76 -7.55
CA CYS A 177 -2.55 -1.62 -6.57
C CYS A 177 -3.75 -2.45 -7.00
N LYS A 178 -4.12 -3.46 -6.21
CA LYS A 178 -5.33 -4.27 -6.41
C LYS A 178 -6.26 -4.11 -5.21
N VAL A 179 -7.46 -3.62 -5.45
CA VAL A 179 -8.51 -3.50 -4.43
C VAL A 179 -9.73 -4.31 -4.90
N SER A 180 -10.20 -5.27 -4.11
CA SER A 180 -11.40 -6.05 -4.48
C SER A 180 -12.67 -5.25 -4.18
N VAL A 181 -12.96 -4.97 -2.91
CA VAL A 181 -14.17 -4.27 -2.47
C VAL A 181 -13.79 -3.10 -1.56
N CYS A 182 -14.21 -1.89 -1.90
CA CYS A 182 -13.96 -0.73 -1.04
C CYS A 182 -14.96 0.41 -1.16
N SER A 183 -15.23 1.20 -0.12
CA SER A 183 -16.06 2.41 -0.31
C SER A 183 -15.30 3.52 -1.03
N LYS A 184 -14.02 3.75 -0.68
CA LYS A 184 -13.19 4.83 -1.25
C LYS A 184 -11.74 4.40 -1.47
N VAL A 185 -11.25 4.53 -2.70
CA VAL A 185 -9.84 4.29 -3.06
C VAL A 185 -9.20 5.59 -3.52
N TRP A 186 -8.07 5.96 -2.90
CA TRP A 186 -7.23 7.10 -3.27
C TRP A 186 -5.83 6.61 -3.60
N CYS A 187 -5.41 6.79 -4.85
CA CYS A 187 -4.08 6.46 -5.32
C CYS A 187 -3.42 7.73 -5.89
N LYS A 188 -2.31 8.16 -5.29
CA LYS A 188 -1.49 9.28 -5.79
C LYS A 188 -0.08 8.77 -6.09
N VAL A 189 0.34 8.88 -7.35
CA VAL A 189 1.68 8.56 -7.80
C VAL A 189 2.31 9.81 -8.41
N SER A 190 3.46 10.28 -7.92
CA SER A 190 4.10 11.47 -8.50
C SER A 190 4.89 11.10 -9.76
N VAL A 191 5.93 10.27 -9.64
CA VAL A 191 6.80 9.87 -10.75
C VAL A 191 6.90 8.35 -10.79
N CYS A 192 6.54 7.74 -11.93
CA CYS A 192 6.70 6.29 -12.07
C CYS A 192 6.89 5.79 -13.51
N SER A 193 7.61 4.70 -13.76
CA SER A 193 7.63 4.13 -15.12
C SER A 193 6.31 3.44 -15.47
N LYS A 194 5.74 2.65 -14.54
CA LYS A 194 4.49 1.89 -14.78
C LYS A 194 3.58 1.89 -13.56
N VAL A 195 2.33 2.29 -13.74
CA VAL A 195 1.27 2.23 -12.71
C VAL A 195 0.17 1.27 -13.15
N TRP A 196 -0.17 0.31 -12.30
CA TRP A 196 -1.27 -0.63 -12.48
C TRP A 196 -2.24 -0.51 -11.31
N CYS A 197 -3.46 -0.09 -11.58
CA CYS A 197 -4.54 0.01 -10.61
C CYS A 197 -5.72 -0.86 -11.06
N LYS A 198 -6.08 -1.87 -10.27
CA LYS A 198 -7.27 -2.70 -10.49
C LYS A 198 -8.20 -2.56 -9.29
N VAL A 199 -9.41 -2.05 -9.52
CA VAL A 199 -10.48 -1.96 -8.53
C VAL A 199 -11.66 -2.78 -9.02
N SER A 200 -12.16 -3.71 -8.21
CA SER A 200 -13.28 -4.57 -8.64
C SER A 200 -14.62 -3.87 -8.35
N VAL A 201 -14.91 -3.60 -7.08
CA VAL A 201 -16.15 -2.93 -6.66
C VAL A 201 -15.79 -1.77 -5.74
N CYS A 202 -16.26 -0.55 -6.06
CA CYS A 202 -16.04 0.58 -5.17
C CYS A 202 -17.08 1.70 -5.29
N SER A 203 -17.37 2.48 -4.24
CA SER A 203 -18.24 3.66 -4.43
C SER A 203 -17.50 4.82 -5.11
N LYS A 204 -16.23 5.07 -4.74
CA LYS A 204 -15.43 6.18 -5.29
C LYS A 204 -13.96 5.79 -5.51
N VAL A 205 -13.46 5.96 -6.72
CA VAL A 205 -12.04 5.78 -7.06
C VAL A 205 -11.43 7.10 -7.49
N TRP A 206 -10.33 7.49 -6.85
CA TRP A 206 -9.51 8.64 -7.19
C TRP A 206 -8.09 8.18 -7.51
N CYS A 207 -7.64 8.42 -8.73
CA CYS A 207 -6.30 8.09 -9.21
C CYS A 207 -5.66 9.35 -9.79
N LYS A 208 -4.58 9.83 -9.16
CA LYS A 208 -3.78 10.96 -9.64
C LYS A 208 -2.36 10.47 -9.94
N VAL A 209 -1.94 10.60 -11.19
CA VAL A 209 -0.58 10.31 -11.64
C VAL A 209 0.03 11.58 -12.22
N SER A 210 1.16 12.06 -11.71
CA SER A 210 1.77 13.28 -12.27
C SER A 210 2.57 12.95 -13.52
N VAL A 211 3.62 12.14 -13.43
CA VAL A 211 4.51 11.79 -14.54
C VAL A 211 4.66 10.27 -14.61
N CYS A 212 4.32 9.66 -15.75
CA CYS A 212 4.51 8.23 -15.90
C CYS A 212 4.71 7.75 -17.34
N SER A 213 5.48 6.70 -17.60
CA SER A 213 5.54 6.16 -18.97
C SER A 213 4.25 5.42 -19.35
N LYS A 214 3.69 4.60 -18.44
CA LYS A 214 2.48 3.80 -18.69
C LYS A 214 1.55 3.75 -17.49
N VAL A 215 0.29 4.14 -17.67
CA VAL A 215 -0.76 4.02 -16.65
C VAL A 215 -1.83 3.04 -17.13
N TRP A 216 -2.14 2.05 -16.30
CA TRP A 216 -3.21 1.08 -16.50
C TRP A 216 -4.20 1.16 -15.33
N CYS A 217 -5.43 1.55 -15.62
CA CYS A 217 -6.52 1.62 -14.66
C CYS A 217 -7.67 0.73 -15.12
N LYS A 218 -8.03 -0.28 -14.34
CA LYS A 218 -9.21 -1.13 -14.57
C LYS A 218 -10.14 -1.01 -13.38
N VAL A 219 -11.34 -0.51 -13.61
CA VAL A 219 -12.42 -0.44 -12.61
C VAL A 219 -13.59 -1.28 -13.12
N SER A 220 -14.08 -2.24 -12.34
CA SER A 220 -15.18 -3.11 -12.82
C SER A 220 -16.53 -2.46 -12.52
N VAL A 221 -16.85 -2.20 -11.26
CA VAL A 221 -18.10 -1.57 -10.83
C VAL A 221 -17.79 -0.41 -9.90
N CYS A 222 -18.20 0.82 -10.24
CA CYS A 222 -18.03 1.95 -9.34
C CYS A 222 -18.99 3.11 -9.53
N SER A 223 -19.52 3.71 -8.46
CA SER A 223 -20.41 4.89 -8.62
C SER A 223 -19.67 6.10 -9.24
N LYS A 224 -18.43 6.39 -8.82
CA LYS A 224 -17.66 7.54 -9.33
C LYS A 224 -16.18 7.20 -9.52
N VAL A 225 -15.67 7.39 -10.74
CA VAL A 225 -14.24 7.24 -11.07
C VAL A 225 -13.65 8.59 -11.46
N TRP A 226 -12.55 8.97 -10.81
CA TRP A 226 -11.77 10.17 -11.10
C TRP A 226 -10.33 9.77 -11.41
N CYS A 227 -9.89 10.04 -12.62
CA CYS A 227 -8.55 9.75 -13.10
C CYS A 227 -7.92 11.04 -13.64
N LYS A 228 -6.84 11.50 -13.02
CA LYS A 228 -6.04 12.64 -13.48
C LYS A 228 -4.62 12.17 -13.79
N VAL A 229 -4.20 12.33 -15.04
CA VAL A 229 -2.82 12.06 -15.48
C VAL A 229 -2.24 13.36 -16.04
N SER A 230 -1.14 13.87 -15.49
CA SER A 230 -0.56 15.12 -16.03
C SER A 230 0.26 14.83 -17.29
N VAL A 231 1.30 14.02 -17.20
CA VAL A 231 2.19 13.69 -18.31
C VAL A 231 2.38 12.18 -18.39
N CYS A 232 2.08 11.58 -19.55
CA CYS A 232 2.30 10.16 -19.74
C CYS A 232 2.56 9.73 -21.18
N SER A 233 3.33 8.67 -21.44
CA SER A 233 3.41 8.13 -22.81
C SER A 233 2.14 7.36 -23.18
N LYS A 234 1.65 6.46 -22.31
CA LYS A 234 0.45 5.66 -22.61
C LYS A 234 -0.50 5.56 -21.42
N VAL A 235 -1.76 5.94 -21.61
CA VAL A 235 -2.83 5.78 -20.61
C VAL A 235 -3.84 4.77 -21.11
N TRP A 236 -4.13 3.76 -20.30
CA TRP A 236 -5.17 2.75 -20.53
C TRP A 236 -6.16 2.80 -19.37
N CYS A 237 -7.40 3.19 -19.65
CA CYS A 237 -8.48 3.25 -18.69
C CYS A 237 -9.64 2.38 -19.17
N LYS A 238 -9.97 1.32 -18.42
CA LYS A 238 -11.15 0.48 -18.66
C LYS A 238 -12.08 0.57 -17.46
N VAL A 239 -13.30 1.05 -17.69
CA VAL A 239 -14.38 1.04 -16.70
C VAL A 239 -15.54 0.21 -17.23
N SER A 240 -15.96 -0.84 -16.52
CA SER A 240 -17.09 -1.66 -17.01
C SER A 240 -18.42 -0.98 -16.71
N VAL A 241 -18.76 -0.76 -15.44
CA VAL A 241 -20.04 -0.19 -15.01
C VAL A 241 -19.80 0.94 -14.00
N CYS A 242 -20.37 2.11 -14.25
CA CYS A 242 -20.22 3.23 -13.32
C CYS A 242 -21.26 4.33 -13.49
N SER A 243 -21.63 5.07 -12.44
CA SER A 243 -22.54 6.21 -12.65
C SER A 243 -21.80 7.39 -13.29
N LYS A 244 -20.61 7.76 -12.80
CA LYS A 244 -19.85 8.91 -13.32
C LYS A 244 -18.37 8.58 -13.54
N VAL A 245 -17.83 8.95 -14.70
CA VAL A 245 -16.39 8.89 -15.01
C VAL A 245 -15.89 10.28 -15.32
N TRP A 246 -14.78 10.65 -14.68
CA TRP A 246 -14.02 11.86 -14.95
C TRP A 246 -12.58 11.46 -15.25
N CYS A 247 -12.14 11.68 -16.48
CA CYS A 247 -10.78 11.40 -16.92
C CYS A 247 -10.18 12.65 -17.52
N LYS A 248 -9.14 13.19 -16.87
CA LYS A 248 -8.35 14.32 -17.34
C LYS A 248 -6.92 13.86 -17.62
N VAL A 249 -6.47 14.02 -18.86
CA VAL A 249 -5.09 13.78 -19.27
C VAL A 249 -4.52 15.08 -19.81
N SER A 250 -3.45 15.64 -19.25
CA SER A 250 -2.91 16.91 -19.80
C SER A 250 -2.08 16.65 -21.05
N VAL A 251 -1.02 15.85 -20.96
CA VAL A 251 -0.12 15.56 -22.08
C VAL A 251 0.09 14.06 -22.18
N CYS A 252 -0.28 13.45 -23.31
CA CYS A 252 -0.01 12.03 -23.51
C CYS A 252 0.05 11.59 -24.97
N SER A 253 1.05 10.79 -25.36
CA SER A 253 1.08 10.33 -26.76
C SER A 253 -0.08 9.41 -27.10
N LYS A 254 -0.41 8.40 -26.28
CA LYS A 254 -1.54 7.48 -26.56
C LYS A 254 -2.50 7.35 -25.39
N VAL A 255 -3.76 7.69 -25.59
CA VAL A 255 -4.83 7.49 -24.60
C VAL A 255 -5.84 6.46 -25.12
N TRP A 256 -6.10 5.43 -24.33
CA TRP A 256 -7.08 4.38 -24.58
C TRP A 256 -8.08 4.36 -23.44
N CYS A 257 -9.33 4.68 -23.73
CA CYS A 257 -10.41 4.77 -22.77
C CYS A 257 -11.59 3.90 -23.25
N LYS A 258 -11.98 2.91 -22.44
CA LYS A 258 -13.16 2.09 -22.69
C LYS A 258 -14.11 2.18 -21.49
N VAL A 259 -15.32 2.68 -21.71
CA VAL A 259 -16.41 2.68 -20.73
C VAL A 259 -17.55 1.86 -21.31
N SER A 260 -18.01 0.83 -20.59
CA SER A 260 -19.04 -0.06 -21.15
C SER A 260 -20.44 0.44 -20.81
N VAL A 261 -20.72 0.74 -19.54
CA VAL A 261 -22.02 1.25 -19.08
C VAL A 261 -21.80 2.42 -18.13
N CYS A 262 -22.34 3.60 -18.45
CA CYS A 262 -22.25 4.76 -17.57
C CYS A 262 -23.38 5.77 -17.75
N SER A 263 -23.77 6.54 -16.72
CA SER A 263 -24.70 7.65 -16.96
C SER A 263 -24.00 8.92 -17.43
N LYS A 264 -22.83 9.26 -16.86
CA LYS A 264 -22.10 10.49 -17.23
C LYS A 264 -20.61 10.26 -17.39
N VAL A 265 -20.08 10.57 -18.57
CA VAL A 265 -18.66 10.44 -18.86
C VAL A 265 -18.08 11.78 -19.28
N TRP A 266 -17.02 12.21 -18.60
CA TRP A 266 -16.26 13.42 -18.90
C TRP A 266 -14.82 13.05 -19.24
N TYR A 267 -14.43 13.30 -20.48
CA TYR A 267 -13.08 13.14 -20.99
C TYR A 267 -12.49 14.49 -21.38
N LYS A 268 -11.36 14.85 -20.78
CA LYS A 268 -10.56 16.01 -21.19
C LYS A 268 -9.13 15.57 -21.47
N VAL A 269 -8.68 15.70 -22.72
CA VAL A 269 -7.28 15.49 -23.09
C VAL A 269 -6.74 16.79 -23.65
N SER A 270 -5.71 17.40 -23.06
CA SER A 270 -5.21 18.68 -23.60
C SER A 270 -4.35 18.46 -24.84
N VAL A 271 -3.30 17.64 -24.74
CA VAL A 271 -2.35 17.39 -25.84
C VAL A 271 -2.13 15.89 -26.00
N CYS A 272 -2.30 15.37 -27.22
CA CYS A 272 -2.05 13.98 -27.53
C CYS A 272 -1.61 13.73 -28.98
N SER A 273 -1.07 12.54 -29.27
CA SER A 273 -0.92 12.12 -30.67
C SER A 273 -2.06 11.21 -31.11
N LYS A 274 -2.50 10.26 -30.27
CA LYS A 274 -3.64 9.38 -30.56
C LYS A 274 -4.55 9.21 -29.36
N VAL A 275 -5.86 9.39 -29.57
CA VAL A 275 -6.89 9.05 -28.58
C VAL A 275 -7.86 8.04 -29.15
N TRP A 276 -8.12 7.00 -28.36
CA TRP A 276 -9.12 5.97 -28.64
C TRP A 276 -10.11 5.94 -27.48
N CYS A 277 -11.33 6.39 -27.74
CA CYS A 277 -12.41 6.41 -26.76
C CYS A 277 -13.59 5.58 -27.27
N LYS A 278 -13.88 4.47 -26.58
CA LYS A 278 -15.10 3.69 -26.80
C LYS A 278 -16.01 3.82 -25.59
N VAL A 279 -17.18 4.40 -25.80
CA VAL A 279 -18.26 4.43 -24.81
C VAL A 279 -19.42 3.65 -25.41
N SER A 280 -19.81 2.53 -24.79
CA SER A 280 -21.00 1.82 -25.26
C SER A 280 -22.24 2.51 -24.69
N LEU A 281 -22.85 1.96 -23.64
CA LEU A 281 -24.12 2.43 -23.11
C LEU A 281 -23.93 3.65 -22.22
N CYS A 282 -24.20 4.86 -22.73
CA CYS A 282 -24.11 6.08 -21.93
C CYS A 282 -25.05 7.22 -22.30
N SER A 283 -25.79 7.72 -21.30
CA SER A 283 -26.75 8.81 -21.52
C SER A 283 -26.06 10.13 -21.87
N LYS A 284 -25.04 10.56 -21.11
CA LYS A 284 -24.32 11.81 -21.40
C LYS A 284 -22.80 11.62 -21.47
N VAL A 285 -22.22 12.02 -22.59
CA VAL A 285 -20.77 11.99 -22.82
C VAL A 285 -20.31 13.39 -23.20
N TRP A 286 -19.32 13.90 -22.47
CA TRP A 286 -18.61 15.13 -22.78
C TRP A 286 -17.17 14.80 -23.09
N TYR A 287 -16.71 15.27 -24.24
CA TYR A 287 -15.37 15.05 -24.74
C TYR A 287 -14.76 16.38 -25.14
N LYS A 288 -13.60 16.73 -24.57
CA LYS A 288 -12.82 17.89 -24.98
C LYS A 288 -11.39 17.47 -25.26
N VAL A 289 -10.97 17.65 -26.50
CA VAL A 289 -9.57 17.50 -26.90
C VAL A 289 -9.08 18.77 -27.54
N SER A 290 -8.00 19.33 -26.99
CA SER A 290 -7.50 20.63 -27.43
C SER A 290 -6.55 20.50 -28.62
N VAL A 291 -5.55 19.62 -28.51
CA VAL A 291 -4.56 19.38 -29.58
C VAL A 291 -4.36 17.87 -29.72
N CYS A 292 -4.68 17.30 -30.89
CA CYS A 292 -4.43 15.89 -31.14
C CYS A 292 -4.21 15.57 -32.62
N GLY A 293 -3.29 14.65 -32.91
CA GLY A 293 -3.06 14.17 -34.27
C GLY A 293 -4.19 13.27 -34.79
N MET A 294 -4.63 12.30 -34.00
CA MET A 294 -5.74 11.41 -34.37
C MET A 294 -6.69 11.17 -33.20
N VAL A 295 -7.99 11.25 -33.46
CA VAL A 295 -9.04 10.97 -32.49
C VAL A 295 -10.00 9.94 -33.06
N TRP A 296 -10.14 8.82 -32.34
CA TRP A 296 -11.11 7.77 -32.62
C TRP A 296 -12.14 7.73 -31.51
N TYR A 297 -13.39 7.99 -31.87
CA TYR A 297 -14.52 7.97 -30.94
C TYR A 297 -15.61 7.06 -31.46
N LYS A 298 -15.99 6.06 -30.65
CA LYS A 298 -17.15 5.21 -30.91
C LYS A 298 -18.11 5.30 -29.73
N LYS A 299 -19.29 5.87 -29.98
CA LYS A 299 -20.44 5.81 -29.08
C LYS A 299 -21.43 4.76 -29.60
N ILE A 300 -21.91 3.86 -28.76
CA ILE A 300 -22.91 2.84 -29.15
C ILE A 300 -24.15 3.06 -28.29
N TYR A 301 -25.20 3.64 -28.84
CA TYR A 301 -26.50 3.70 -28.18
C TYR A 301 -27.22 2.37 -28.41
N ILE A 302 -27.83 1.85 -27.34
CA ILE A 302 -29.01 1.00 -27.39
C ILE A 302 -30.02 1.70 -26.51
#